data_AF-A0A482UYM6-F1
#
_entry.id   AF-A0A482UYM6-F1
#
_cell.length_a   1.000
_cell.length_b   1.000
_cell.length_c   1.000
_cell.angle_alpha   90.00
_cell.angle_beta   90.00
_cell.angle_gamma   90.00
#
_symmetry.space_group_name_H-M   'P 1'
#
loop_
_entity.id
_entity.type
_entity.pdbx_description
1 polymer ?
#
loop_
_entity_poly.entity_id
_entity_poly.type
_entity_poly.pdbx_seq_one_letter_code
_entity_poly.pdbx_strand_id
1 'polypeptide(L)'
;MPQLIYSDVYHKVPFFDYSLPEYVQYGKVKLLLGEDYQNLKFRRACIAEFVAMLFFVVMCCGCAMVTLNLPNPNLMMVAASFGFGILVLAQFVGPLSGGHINCAVSFALWIGGRVTFVRCACYTLSQMLGSVLGRVCMGMS
;
A
#
# COMPACT_ATOMS: atom_id res chain seq x y z
N MET A 1 -0.77 27.03 -30.93
CA MET A 1 -1.66 26.11 -30.20
C MET A 1 -0.96 24.77 -29.92
N PRO A 2 -0.25 24.61 -28.79
CA PRO A 2 0.27 23.31 -28.35
C PRO A 2 -0.17 22.90 -26.92
N GLN A 3 -1.31 23.42 -26.44
CA GLN A 3 -1.81 23.15 -25.07
C GLN A 3 -2.78 21.95 -24.99
N LEU A 4 -3.19 21.37 -26.13
CA LEU A 4 -4.24 20.33 -26.17
C LEU A 4 -3.71 18.88 -26.18
N ILE A 5 -2.40 18.66 -26.28
CA ILE A 5 -1.83 17.29 -26.33
C ILE A 5 -1.41 16.80 -24.92
N TYR A 6 -1.17 17.72 -23.99
CA TYR A 6 -0.61 17.35 -22.67
C TYR A 6 -1.66 16.76 -21.72
N SER A 7 -2.95 17.09 -21.88
CA SER A 7 -4.03 16.60 -21.02
C SER A 7 -4.49 15.17 -21.33
N ASP A 8 -4.24 14.65 -22.53
CA ASP A 8 -4.72 13.33 -22.95
C ASP A 8 -3.81 12.16 -22.51
N VAL A 9 -2.56 12.46 -22.09
CA VAL A 9 -1.61 11.42 -21.68
C VAL A 9 -1.78 11.02 -20.22
N TYR A 10 -2.29 11.91 -19.36
CA TYR A 10 -2.47 11.62 -17.93
C TYR A 10 -3.75 10.85 -17.59
N HIS A 11 -4.69 10.75 -18.54
CA HIS A 11 -6.04 10.21 -18.26
C HIS A 11 -6.21 8.71 -18.53
N LYS A 12 -5.16 7.96 -18.89
CA LYS A 12 -5.27 6.52 -19.25
C LYS A 12 -4.21 5.62 -18.62
N VAL A 13 -4.01 5.73 -17.31
CA VAL A 13 -3.43 4.64 -16.50
C VAL A 13 -4.49 4.16 -15.50
N PRO A 14 -5.26 3.11 -15.81
CA PRO A 14 -6.41 2.68 -15.01
C PRO A 14 -6.04 2.02 -13.66
N PHE A 15 -4.76 2.04 -13.27
CA PHE A 15 -4.24 1.27 -12.14
C PHE A 15 -3.74 2.13 -10.97
N PHE A 16 -3.30 3.36 -11.22
CA PHE A 16 -2.86 4.31 -10.21
C PHE A 16 -3.48 5.67 -10.51
N ASP A 17 -4.78 5.80 -10.25
CA ASP A 17 -5.45 7.08 -10.37
C ASP A 17 -5.09 7.97 -9.17
N TYR A 18 -3.91 8.58 -9.24
CA TYR A 18 -3.54 9.74 -8.43
C TYR A 18 -4.12 11.03 -9.01
N SER A 19 -5.23 10.98 -9.77
CA SER A 19 -6.06 12.18 -10.00
C SER A 19 -6.50 12.65 -8.64
N LEU A 20 -5.93 13.77 -8.21
CA LEU A 20 -6.22 14.36 -6.93
C LEU A 20 -7.72 14.64 -6.90
N PRO A 21 -8.49 13.94 -6.05
CA PRO A 21 -9.92 14.20 -5.95
C PRO A 21 -10.14 15.66 -5.54
N GLU A 22 -11.23 16.27 -5.99
CA GLU A 22 -11.49 17.72 -5.93
C GLU A 22 -11.30 18.36 -4.54
N TYR A 23 -11.34 17.57 -3.46
CA TYR A 23 -11.02 17.99 -2.09
C TYR A 23 -9.54 18.31 -1.83
N VAL A 24 -8.62 17.93 -2.72
CA VAL A 24 -7.18 18.26 -2.64
C VAL A 24 -6.88 19.65 -3.22
N GLN A 25 -7.73 20.17 -4.11
CA GLN A 25 -7.59 21.53 -4.66
C GLN A 25 -7.92 22.62 -3.62
N TYR A 26 -8.67 22.30 -2.56
CA TYR A 26 -9.23 23.30 -1.64
C TYR A 26 -8.31 23.78 -0.50
N GLY A 27 -7.00 23.54 -0.56
CA GLY A 27 -6.05 24.27 0.29
C GLY A 27 -4.85 23.44 0.73
N LYS A 28 -3.65 23.93 0.38
CA LYS A 28 -2.34 23.37 0.79
C LYS A 28 -2.19 23.10 2.30
N VAL A 29 -3.02 23.72 3.15
CA VAL A 29 -3.00 23.56 4.61
C VAL A 29 -3.76 22.32 5.09
N LYS A 30 -4.84 21.90 4.40
CA LYS A 30 -5.64 20.71 4.77
C LYS A 30 -4.93 19.38 4.46
N LEU A 31 -3.98 19.42 3.53
CA LEU A 31 -3.07 18.32 3.22
C LEU A 31 -2.08 18.03 4.39
N LEU A 32 -1.81 19.05 5.22
CA LEU A 32 -0.88 18.96 6.37
C LEU A 32 -1.60 18.61 7.68
N LEU A 33 -2.83 19.11 7.88
CA LEU A 33 -3.65 18.88 9.07
C LEU A 33 -4.86 18.01 8.70
N GLY A 34 -4.79 16.72 9.04
CA GLY A 34 -5.72 15.70 8.59
C GLY A 34 -7.13 15.86 9.14
N GLU A 35 -8.03 16.37 8.30
CA GLU A 35 -9.48 16.41 8.50
C GLU A 35 -10.19 15.22 7.83
N ASP A 36 -9.53 14.06 7.73
CA ASP A 36 -10.05 12.86 7.03
C ASP A 36 -10.32 11.65 7.95
N TYR A 37 -10.05 11.76 9.25
CA TYR A 37 -10.16 10.62 10.18
C TYR A 37 -11.60 10.10 10.33
N GLN A 38 -12.59 10.98 10.26
CA GLN A 38 -14.01 10.63 10.43
C GLN A 38 -14.63 9.99 9.18
N ASN A 39 -13.89 9.91 8.08
CA ASN A 39 -14.41 9.41 6.83
C ASN A 39 -14.44 7.87 6.81
N LEU A 40 -15.59 7.29 6.47
CA LEU A 40 -15.73 5.83 6.33
C LEU A 40 -14.74 5.24 5.31
N LYS A 41 -14.44 6.01 4.26
CA LYS A 41 -13.42 5.67 3.26
C LYS A 41 -12.02 5.56 3.86
N PHE A 42 -11.66 6.45 4.79
CA PHE A 42 -10.37 6.42 5.47
C PHE A 42 -10.21 5.20 6.37
N ARG A 43 -11.25 4.87 7.15
CA ARG A 43 -11.26 3.65 7.98
C ARG A 43 -11.16 2.38 7.14
N ARG A 44 -11.92 2.30 6.04
CA ARG A 44 -11.84 1.18 5.08
C ARG A 44 -10.45 1.04 4.48
N ALA A 45 -9.80 2.17 4.15
CA ALA A 45 -8.44 2.17 3.64
C ALA A 45 -7.41 1.64 4.66
N CYS A 46 -7.52 2.05 5.93
CA CYS A 46 -6.63 1.54 6.99
C CYS A 46 -6.83 0.04 7.24
N ILE A 47 -8.07 -0.44 7.20
CA ILE A 47 -8.37 -1.88 7.30
C ILE A 47 -7.80 -2.63 6.08
N ALA A 48 -7.92 -2.05 4.88
CA ALA A 48 -7.37 -2.65 3.68
C ALA A 48 -5.84 -2.79 3.73
N GLU A 49 -5.12 -1.75 4.18
CA GLU A 49 -3.67 -1.80 4.39
C GLU A 49 -3.25 -2.82 5.45
N PHE A 50 -4.00 -2.92 6.55
CA PHE A 50 -3.78 -3.93 7.59
C PHE A 50 -3.96 -5.36 7.05
N VAL A 51 -5.08 -5.63 6.38
CA VAL A 51 -5.40 -6.96 5.84
C VAL A 51 -4.41 -7.33 4.74
N ALA A 52 -4.07 -6.40 3.84
CA ALA A 52 -3.08 -6.63 2.80
C ALA A 52 -1.72 -6.99 3.40
N MET A 53 -1.25 -6.24 4.40
CA MET A 53 0.05 -6.51 5.02
C MET A 53 0.07 -7.84 5.79
N LEU A 54 -1.04 -8.22 6.42
CA LEU A 54 -1.20 -9.53 7.06
C LEU A 54 -1.06 -10.67 6.04
N PHE A 55 -1.82 -10.62 4.95
CA PHE A 55 -1.74 -11.64 3.89
C PHE A 55 -0.38 -11.65 3.20
N PHE A 56 0.22 -10.47 2.99
CA PHE A 56 1.55 -10.36 2.42
C PHE A 56 2.58 -11.12 3.25
N VAL A 57 2.60 -10.91 4.57
CA VAL A 57 3.52 -11.63 5.48
C VAL A 57 3.24 -13.12 5.50
N VAL A 58 1.98 -13.55 5.66
CA VAL A 58 1.63 -14.97 5.71
C VAL A 58 2.06 -15.72 4.45
N MET A 59 1.77 -15.16 3.27
CA MET A 59 2.10 -15.81 2.00
C MET A 59 3.60 -15.76 1.68
N CYS A 60 4.22 -14.58 1.77
CA CYS A 60 5.59 -14.39 1.29
C CYS A 60 6.62 -14.92 2.28
N CYS A 61 6.46 -14.63 3.58
CA CYS A 61 7.33 -15.20 4.60
C CYS A 61 7.08 -16.71 4.73
N GLY A 62 5.85 -17.19 4.50
CA GLY A 62 5.53 -18.62 4.50
C GLY A 62 6.26 -19.37 3.39
N CYS A 63 6.21 -18.82 2.17
CA CYS A 63 6.98 -19.33 1.05
C CYS A 63 8.49 -19.32 1.35
N ALA A 64 9.02 -18.20 1.85
CA ALA A 64 10.43 -18.09 2.21
C ALA A 64 10.87 -19.15 3.24
N MET A 65 10.10 -19.34 4.32
CA MET A 65 10.43 -20.35 5.33
C MET A 65 10.48 -21.76 4.75
N VAL A 66 9.51 -22.14 3.93
CA VAL A 66 9.49 -23.48 3.33
C VAL A 66 10.67 -23.64 2.36
N THR A 67 10.89 -22.66 1.47
CA THR A 67 11.92 -22.75 0.44
C THR A 67 13.34 -22.75 1.02
N LEU A 68 13.60 -21.95 2.06
CA LEU A 68 14.93 -21.85 2.67
C LEU A 68 15.32 -23.09 3.49
N ASN A 69 14.36 -23.94 3.88
CA ASN A 69 14.62 -25.21 4.57
C ASN A 69 14.82 -26.40 3.61
N LEU A 70 14.75 -26.20 2.30
CA LEU A 70 15.02 -27.26 1.32
C LEU A 70 16.53 -27.48 1.14
N PRO A 71 16.99 -28.70 0.79
CA PRO A 71 18.41 -28.99 0.55
C PRO A 71 19.07 -28.11 -0.53
N ASN A 72 18.28 -27.67 -1.52
CA ASN A 72 18.70 -26.78 -2.59
C ASN A 72 17.67 -25.64 -2.72
N PRO A 73 17.81 -24.55 -1.93
CA PRO A 73 16.82 -23.48 -1.89
C PRO A 73 16.80 -22.70 -3.21
N ASN A 74 15.61 -22.57 -3.82
CA ASN A 74 15.43 -21.79 -5.03
C ASN A 74 15.04 -20.34 -4.71
N LEU A 75 16.03 -19.44 -4.70
CA LEU A 75 15.80 -18.05 -4.34
C LEU A 75 14.91 -17.29 -5.34
N MET A 76 14.83 -17.76 -6.60
CA MET A 76 13.93 -17.20 -7.61
C MET A 76 12.46 -17.42 -7.22
N MET A 77 12.13 -18.56 -6.60
CA MET A 77 10.77 -18.80 -6.10
C MET A 77 10.39 -17.82 -4.99
N VAL A 78 11.32 -17.55 -4.07
CA VAL A 78 11.12 -16.57 -3.00
C VAL A 78 10.93 -15.18 -3.61
N ALA A 79 11.82 -14.74 -4.51
CA ALA A 79 11.70 -13.45 -5.17
C ALA A 79 10.37 -13.31 -5.95
N ALA A 80 9.98 -14.35 -6.68
CA ALA A 80 8.71 -14.38 -7.40
C ALA A 80 7.51 -14.29 -6.44
N SER A 81 7.52 -15.00 -5.31
CA SER A 81 6.44 -14.96 -4.33
C SER A 81 6.21 -13.55 -3.76
N PHE A 82 7.29 -12.83 -3.47
CA PHE A 82 7.22 -11.43 -2.99
C PHE A 82 6.72 -10.49 -4.09
N GLY A 83 7.24 -10.62 -5.32
CA GLY A 83 6.83 -9.79 -6.45
C GLY A 83 5.36 -9.97 -6.82
N PHE A 84 4.93 -11.21 -7.01
CA PHE A 84 3.53 -11.53 -7.29
C PHE A 84 2.62 -11.25 -6.10
N GLY A 85 3.10 -11.46 -4.86
CA GLY A 85 2.37 -11.12 -3.64
C GLY A 85 1.97 -9.65 -3.59
N ILE A 86 2.93 -8.75 -3.83
CA ILE A 86 2.63 -7.30 -3.90
C ILE A 86 1.71 -7.01 -5.08
N LEU A 87 1.96 -7.56 -6.28
CA LEU A 87 1.15 -7.30 -7.47
C LEU A 87 -0.33 -7.64 -7.22
N VAL A 88 -0.60 -8.85 -6.74
CA VAL A 88 -1.96 -9.33 -6.49
C VAL A 88 -2.63 -8.49 -5.40
N LEU A 89 -1.96 -8.27 -4.27
CA LEU A 89 -2.56 -7.52 -3.17
C LEU A 89 -2.80 -6.07 -3.54
N ALA A 90 -1.86 -5.41 -4.22
CA ALA A 90 -2.01 -4.04 -4.70
C ALA A 90 -3.17 -3.91 -5.69
N GLN A 91 -3.41 -4.92 -6.54
CA GLN A 91 -4.58 -4.93 -7.43
C GLN A 91 -5.91 -4.97 -6.67
N PHE A 92 -5.97 -5.67 -5.54
CA PHE A 92 -7.19 -5.77 -4.73
C PHE A 92 -7.41 -4.56 -3.83
N VAL A 93 -6.37 -4.07 -3.16
CA VAL A 93 -6.51 -2.97 -2.18
C VAL A 93 -6.21 -1.59 -2.76
N GLY A 94 -5.63 -1.51 -3.96
CA GLY A 94 -5.36 -0.27 -4.69
C GLY A 94 -6.58 0.67 -4.75
N PRO A 95 -7.77 0.21 -5.19
CA PRO A 95 -8.98 1.03 -5.22
C PRO A 95 -9.48 1.51 -3.86
N LEU A 96 -9.07 0.85 -2.76
CA LEU A 96 -9.51 1.14 -1.40
C LEU A 96 -8.54 2.10 -0.67
N SER A 97 -7.24 1.84 -0.75
CA SER A 97 -6.21 2.54 0.04
C SER A 97 -5.14 3.24 -0.78
N GLY A 98 -4.97 2.88 -2.05
CA GLY A 98 -3.80 3.21 -2.86
C GLY A 98 -2.73 2.10 -2.89
N GLY A 99 -2.93 1.01 -2.14
CA GLY A 99 -2.09 -0.19 -2.20
C GLY A 99 -0.64 0.03 -1.81
N HIS A 100 -0.41 0.69 -0.67
CA HIS A 100 0.95 0.96 -0.21
C HIS A 100 1.63 -0.31 0.29
N ILE A 101 0.95 -1.06 1.17
CA ILE A 101 1.35 -2.37 1.72
C ILE A 101 2.79 -2.35 2.26
N ASN A 102 3.26 -1.16 2.68
CA ASN A 102 4.64 -0.92 3.05
C ASN A 102 4.78 0.46 3.73
N CYS A 103 5.46 0.47 4.87
CA CYS A 103 5.70 1.68 5.65
C CYS A 103 6.58 2.69 4.90
N ALA A 104 7.63 2.22 4.20
CA ALA A 104 8.52 3.07 3.42
C ALA A 104 7.83 3.67 2.19
N VAL A 105 6.94 2.93 1.54
CA VAL A 105 6.12 3.46 0.43
C VAL A 105 5.18 4.56 0.94
N SER A 106 4.53 4.33 2.08
CA SER A 106 3.67 5.32 2.73
C SER A 106 4.43 6.60 3.08
N PHE A 107 5.64 6.45 3.61
CA PHE A 107 6.52 7.55 3.94
C PHE A 107 7.02 8.31 2.71
N ALA A 108 7.41 7.60 1.65
CA ALA A 108 7.84 8.20 0.39
C ALA A 108 6.72 9.03 -0.25
N LEU A 109 5.48 8.53 -0.22
CA LEU A 109 4.31 9.23 -0.72
C LEU A 109 3.94 10.45 0.13
N TRP A 110 4.21 10.40 1.44
CA TRP A 110 4.08 11.57 2.31
C TRP A 110 5.11 12.65 1.97
N ILE A 111 6.39 12.30 1.83
CA ILE A 111 7.44 13.24 1.40
C ILE A 111 7.13 13.81 0.02
N GLY A 112 6.61 12.97 -0.89
CA GLY A 112 6.17 13.38 -2.23
C GLY A 112 4.90 14.22 -2.25
N GLY A 113 4.30 14.56 -1.10
CA GLY A 113 3.08 15.37 -1.01
C GLY A 113 1.84 14.70 -1.58
N ARG A 114 1.85 13.38 -1.76
CA ARG A 114 0.73 12.59 -2.30
C ARG A 114 -0.22 12.12 -1.21
N VAL A 115 0.25 12.08 0.04
CA VAL A 115 -0.51 11.59 1.21
C VAL A 115 -0.28 12.51 2.41
N THR A 116 -1.31 12.71 3.23
CA THR A 116 -1.25 13.54 4.43
C THR A 116 -0.45 12.85 5.55
N PHE A 117 0.11 13.62 6.49
CA PHE A 117 0.87 13.05 7.61
C PHE A 117 0.02 12.06 8.44
N VAL A 118 -1.22 12.43 8.77
CA VAL A 118 -2.15 11.58 9.55
C VAL A 118 -2.42 10.26 8.81
N ARG A 119 -2.64 10.30 7.49
CA ARG A 119 -2.87 9.10 6.70
C ARG A 119 -1.62 8.23 6.62
N CYS A 120 -0.43 8.83 6.45
CA CYS A 120 0.83 8.11 6.52
C CYS A 120 0.98 7.38 7.86
N ALA A 121 0.80 8.09 8.99
CA ALA A 121 0.93 7.51 10.32
C ALA A 121 -0.07 6.36 10.55
N CYS A 122 -1.35 6.55 10.20
CA CYS A 122 -2.35 5.49 10.33
C CYS A 122 -2.05 4.29 9.43
N TYR A 123 -1.61 4.49 8.19
CA TYR A 123 -1.21 3.40 7.30
C TYR A 123 0.00 2.64 7.85
N THR A 124 1.02 3.34 8.33
CA THR A 124 2.19 2.73 8.98
C THR A 124 1.78 1.89 10.18
N LEU A 125 0.91 2.39 11.05
CA LEU A 125 0.39 1.62 12.19
C LEU A 125 -0.40 0.39 11.73
N SER A 126 -1.31 0.54 10.76
CA SER A 126 -2.07 -0.56 10.17
C SER A 126 -1.15 -1.63 9.57
N GLN A 127 -0.12 -1.23 8.82
CA GLN A 127 0.84 -2.14 8.20
C GLN A 127 1.65 -2.88 9.28
N MET A 128 2.17 -2.16 10.29
CA MET A 128 2.92 -2.79 11.39
C MET A 128 2.07 -3.80 12.16
N LEU A 129 0.82 -3.45 12.50
CA LEU A 129 -0.11 -4.37 13.16
C LEU A 129 -0.41 -5.58 12.30
N GLY A 130 -0.60 -5.38 10.99
CA GLY A 130 -0.81 -6.48 10.03
C GLY A 130 0.39 -7.41 9.96
N SER A 131 1.61 -6.89 9.95
CA SER A 131 2.84 -7.69 9.96
C SER A 131 3.00 -8.50 11.24
N VAL A 132 2.76 -7.89 12.40
CA VAL A 132 2.85 -8.58 13.70
C VAL A 132 1.80 -9.68 13.78
N LEU A 133 0.55 -9.40 13.39
CA LEU A 133 -0.50 -10.42 13.43
C LEU A 133 -0.23 -11.54 12.43
N GLY A 134 0.21 -11.21 11.21
CA GLY A 134 0.62 -12.21 10.22
C GLY A 134 1.71 -13.13 10.76
N ARG A 135 2.73 -12.56 11.39
CA ARG A 135 3.80 -13.31 12.05
C ARG A 135 3.26 -14.24 13.14
N VAL A 136 2.36 -13.77 14.00
CA VAL A 136 1.73 -14.56 15.05
C VAL A 136 0.88 -15.69 14.45
N CYS A 137 0.08 -15.42 13.41
CA CYS A 137 -0.74 -16.42 12.72
C CYS A 137 0.09 -17.57 12.12
N MET A 138 1.33 -17.30 11.72
CA MET A 138 2.24 -18.32 11.20
C MET A 138 2.83 -19.22 12.29
N GLY A 139 2.60 -18.93 13.57
CA GLY A 139 3.02 -19.77 14.69
C GLY A 139 4.53 -19.91 14.87
N MET A 140 5.34 -19.11 14.17
CA MET A 140 6.78 -19.14 14.39
C MET A 140 7.01 -18.68 15.85
N SER A 141 7.83 -19.38 16.62
CA SER A 141 8.07 -19.10 18.05
C SER A 141 9.55 -18.84 18.24
#